data_AF-A0A3B0YFX5-F1
#
_entry.id   AF-A0A3B0YFX5-F1
#
_cell.length_a   1.000
_cell.length_b   1.000
_cell.length_c   1.000
_cell.angle_alpha   90.00
_cell.angle_beta   90.00
_cell.angle_gamma   90.00
#
_symmetry.space_group_name_H-M   'P 1'
#
loop_
_entity.id
_entity.type
_entity.pdbx_description
1 polymer ?
#
loop_
_entity_poly.entity_id
_entity_poly.type
_entity_poly.pdbx_seq_one_letter_code
_entity_poly.pdbx_strand_id
1 'polypeptide(L)'
;MHTQSLSNEESIVYKRSRFPGLIWLMLLVAIFIVAGCGGGGSGSDSDSGEVVISLTDAEGDFATYTVDVLSIKLTRADGTEVETLPLATRVDFAQYTDVSEFLTTATVPNGRYVKGSMVLDYSNADIRVEDASGDAQPATAIVDTN
;
A
#
# COMPACT_ATOMS: atom_id res chain seq x y z
N MET A 1 -41.39 31.48 10.20
CA MET A 1 -42.34 31.87 9.15
C MET A 1 -41.91 33.23 8.60
N HIS A 2 -41.94 33.39 7.28
CA HIS A 2 -41.93 34.67 6.54
C HIS A 2 -40.65 35.51 6.66
N THR A 3 -39.80 35.63 5.64
CA THR A 3 -39.96 36.19 4.27
C THR A 3 -39.92 37.72 4.22
N GLN A 4 -39.25 38.21 3.16
CA GLN A 4 -39.26 39.57 2.61
C GLN A 4 -38.50 40.61 3.44
N SER A 5 -37.88 41.65 2.87
CA SER A 5 -37.71 42.07 1.48
C SER A 5 -36.84 43.32 1.51
N LEU A 6 -35.97 43.41 0.51
CA LEU A 6 -35.54 44.61 -0.23
C LEU A 6 -35.73 45.97 0.43
N SER A 7 -34.62 46.67 0.60
CA SER A 7 -34.42 47.96 -0.06
C SER A 7 -32.92 48.20 -0.20
N ASN A 8 -32.49 48.71 -1.35
CA ASN A 8 -31.73 49.96 -1.40
C ASN A 8 -31.38 50.26 -2.86
N GLU A 9 -31.98 51.35 -3.31
CA GLU A 9 -31.54 52.19 -4.41
C GLU A 9 -30.08 52.62 -4.14
N GLU A 10 -29.27 52.71 -5.19
CA GLU A 10 -28.71 54.01 -5.60
C GLU A 10 -27.83 53.84 -6.86
N SER A 11 -28.09 54.77 -7.77
CA SER A 11 -27.53 54.90 -9.11
C SER A 11 -26.02 55.13 -9.12
N ILE A 12 -25.29 54.36 -9.91
CA ILE A 12 -23.88 54.65 -10.23
C ILE A 12 -23.78 55.07 -11.69
N VAL A 13 -23.53 56.36 -11.88
CA VAL A 13 -23.23 57.01 -13.17
C VAL A 13 -21.90 56.46 -13.70
N TYR A 14 -21.94 55.55 -14.67
CA TYR A 14 -20.74 55.05 -15.32
C TYR A 14 -20.23 56.07 -16.35
N LYS A 15 -19.22 56.82 -15.93
CA LYS A 15 -18.44 57.74 -16.78
C LYS A 15 -17.74 56.93 -17.88
N ARG A 16 -18.16 57.15 -19.12
CA ARG A 16 -17.68 56.43 -20.31
C ARG A 16 -16.24 56.87 -20.65
N SER A 17 -15.23 56.21 -20.07
CA SER A 17 -13.82 56.40 -20.46
C SER A 17 -13.46 55.48 -21.62
N ARG A 18 -13.28 56.10 -22.80
CA ARG A 18 -12.59 55.51 -23.96
C ARG A 18 -11.11 55.33 -23.61
N PHE A 19 -10.50 54.29 -24.20
CA PHE A 19 -9.09 53.89 -24.20
C PHE A 19 -8.65 52.87 -23.13
N PRO A 20 -7.85 51.84 -23.49
CA PRO A 20 -7.77 51.13 -24.76
C PRO A 20 -7.77 49.59 -24.57
N GLY A 21 -8.49 48.87 -25.43
CA GLY A 21 -8.55 47.39 -25.45
C GLY A 21 -7.22 46.67 -25.73
N LEU A 22 -6.11 47.39 -25.88
CA LEU A 22 -4.78 46.80 -26.12
C LEU A 22 -4.17 46.16 -24.87
N ILE A 23 -4.48 46.68 -23.67
CA ILE A 23 -3.95 46.14 -22.41
C ILE A 23 -4.66 44.82 -22.03
N TRP A 24 -5.94 44.70 -22.40
CA TRP A 24 -6.72 43.48 -22.17
C TRP A 24 -6.39 42.37 -23.18
N LEU A 25 -5.93 42.71 -24.39
CA LEU A 25 -5.46 41.75 -25.39
C LEU A 25 -4.09 41.14 -25.02
N MET A 26 -3.20 41.90 -24.39
CA MET A 26 -1.91 41.38 -23.92
C MET A 26 -2.02 40.41 -22.73
N LEU A 27 -3.04 40.56 -21.88
CA LEU A 27 -3.29 39.65 -20.76
C LEU A 27 -3.79 38.26 -21.22
N LEU A 28 -4.47 38.20 -22.37
CA LEU A 28 -5.02 36.95 -22.94
C LEU A 28 -3.99 36.10 -23.69
N VAL A 29 -2.87 36.71 -24.15
CA VAL A 29 -1.78 35.99 -24.83
C VAL A 29 -0.80 35.34 -23.84
N ALA A 30 -0.66 35.87 -22.62
CA ALA A 30 0.22 35.32 -21.59
C ALA A 30 -0.24 33.95 -21.03
N ILE A 31 -1.53 33.61 -21.16
CA ILE A 31 -2.09 32.32 -20.69
C ILE A 31 -1.76 31.17 -21.67
N PHE A 32 -1.37 31.47 -22.92
CA PHE A 32 -1.04 30.46 -23.93
C PHE A 32 0.40 29.93 -23.87
N ILE A 33 1.26 30.48 -23.00
CA ILE A 33 2.69 30.11 -22.95
C ILE A 33 2.94 28.96 -21.93
N VAL A 34 1.94 28.54 -21.16
CA VAL A 34 2.03 27.34 -20.30
C VAL A 34 1.48 26.11 -21.04
N ALA A 35 1.98 25.89 -22.25
CA ALA A 35 1.82 24.64 -22.99
C ALA A 35 3.23 24.17 -23.37
N GLY A 36 4.01 23.73 -22.37
CA GLY A 36 5.43 23.50 -22.60
C GLY A 36 6.21 22.99 -21.40
N CYS A 37 5.72 21.96 -20.70
CA CYS A 37 6.61 21.01 -20.03
C CYS A 37 6.17 19.59 -20.40
N GLY A 38 6.31 19.28 -21.69
CA GLY A 38 6.40 17.91 -22.17
C GLY A 38 7.79 17.37 -21.83
N GLY A 39 8.00 17.04 -20.57
CA GLY A 39 9.12 16.23 -20.11
C GLY A 39 8.68 14.78 -20.06
N GLY A 40 8.54 14.15 -21.22
CA GLY A 40 8.42 12.69 -21.30
C GLY A 40 9.72 12.08 -20.82
N GLY A 41 9.84 11.85 -19.51
CA GLY A 41 10.89 11.01 -18.97
C GLY A 41 10.75 9.65 -19.64
N SER A 42 11.75 9.30 -20.45
CA SER A 42 11.89 7.93 -20.96
C SER A 42 11.82 7.01 -19.75
N GLY A 43 10.76 6.20 -19.70
CA GLY A 43 10.60 5.21 -18.68
C GLY A 43 11.89 4.42 -18.60
N SER A 44 12.50 4.40 -17.42
CA SER A 44 13.24 3.21 -17.05
C SER A 44 12.19 2.10 -17.04
N ASP A 45 12.04 1.39 -18.17
CA ASP A 45 11.58 0.01 -18.13
C ASP A 45 12.67 -0.72 -17.32
N SER A 46 12.58 -0.62 -16.00
CA SER A 46 13.30 -1.53 -15.16
C SER A 46 12.61 -2.86 -15.38
N ASP A 47 13.31 -3.79 -16.01
CA ASP A 47 12.86 -5.17 -16.21
C ASP A 47 12.58 -5.89 -14.87
N SER A 48 12.80 -5.21 -13.74
CA SER A 48 12.53 -5.64 -12.38
C SER A 48 12.07 -4.49 -11.48
N GLY A 49 11.44 -4.84 -10.35
CA GLY A 49 11.09 -3.95 -9.25
C GLY A 49 11.45 -4.59 -7.91
N GLU A 50 11.36 -3.82 -6.83
CA GLU A 50 11.62 -4.31 -5.47
C GLU A 50 10.29 -4.62 -4.76
N VAL A 51 10.24 -5.77 -4.09
CA VAL A 51 9.13 -6.17 -3.23
C VAL A 51 9.65 -6.34 -1.82
N VAL A 52 9.05 -5.62 -0.89
CA VAL A 52 9.26 -5.78 0.56
C VAL A 52 8.13 -6.65 1.10
N ILE A 53 8.49 -7.69 1.84
CA ILE A 53 7.54 -8.59 2.50
C ILE A 53 7.72 -8.46 4.01
N SER A 54 6.64 -8.10 4.67
CA SER A 54 6.52 -8.06 6.13
C SER A 54 5.43 -9.01 6.59
N LEU A 55 5.60 -9.56 7.78
CA LEU A 55 4.63 -10.44 8.43
C LEU A 55 4.01 -9.73 9.63
N THR A 56 2.72 -9.93 9.85
CA THR A 56 1.99 -9.48 11.02
C THR A 56 0.96 -10.55 11.33
N ASP A 57 0.68 -10.76 12.60
CA ASP A 57 -0.34 -11.71 13.04
C ASP A 57 -1.60 -10.96 13.50
N ALA A 58 -2.73 -11.65 13.50
CA ALA A 58 -3.93 -11.15 14.15
C ALA A 58 -3.89 -11.47 15.65
N GLU A 59 -4.67 -10.74 16.46
CA GLU A 59 -4.83 -11.10 17.87
C GLU A 59 -5.39 -12.53 18.01
N GLY A 60 -4.75 -13.33 18.86
CA GLY A 60 -5.07 -14.75 19.07
C GLY A 60 -4.72 -15.21 20.48
N ASP A 61 -5.01 -16.47 20.78
CA ASP A 61 -4.77 -17.13 22.08
C ASP A 61 -3.40 -17.83 22.18
N PHE A 62 -2.50 -17.53 21.25
CA PHE A 62 -1.16 -18.09 21.23
C PHE A 62 -0.22 -17.33 22.16
N ALA A 63 0.29 -18.00 23.19
CA ALA A 63 1.43 -17.52 23.97
C ALA A 63 2.75 -17.61 23.17
N THR A 64 2.82 -18.56 22.23
CA THR A 64 3.97 -18.75 21.33
C THR A 64 3.47 -19.39 20.05
N TYR A 65 3.92 -18.89 18.89
CA TYR A 65 3.67 -19.52 17.60
C TYR A 65 4.95 -19.45 16.78
N THR A 66 5.92 -20.29 17.15
CA THR A 66 7.20 -20.34 16.46
C THR A 66 7.25 -21.45 15.43
N VAL A 67 7.38 -21.10 14.14
CA VAL A 67 7.46 -22.03 13.00
C VAL A 67 8.53 -21.60 12.01
N ASP A 68 8.97 -22.52 11.16
CA ASP A 68 9.95 -22.20 10.12
C ASP A 68 9.22 -21.83 8.82
N VAL A 69 9.51 -20.64 8.27
CA VAL A 69 9.06 -20.21 6.95
C VAL A 69 10.10 -20.67 5.93
N LEU A 70 9.73 -21.63 5.08
CA LEU A 70 10.66 -22.25 4.13
C LEU A 70 10.73 -21.54 2.79
N SER A 71 9.62 -20.95 2.34
CA SER A 71 9.51 -20.37 1.00
C SER A 71 8.41 -19.32 0.98
N ILE A 72 8.64 -18.24 0.21
CA ILE A 72 7.61 -17.28 -0.16
C ILE A 72 7.71 -17.03 -1.66
N LYS A 73 6.69 -17.47 -2.39
CA LYS A 73 6.63 -17.35 -3.84
C LYS A 73 5.56 -16.37 -4.28
N LEU A 74 5.88 -15.63 -5.33
CA LEU A 74 4.91 -14.84 -6.08
C LEU A 74 4.67 -15.51 -7.44
N THR A 75 3.42 -15.81 -7.76
CA THR A 75 3.02 -16.34 -9.06
C THR A 75 2.53 -15.21 -9.95
N ARG A 76 3.16 -15.06 -11.10
CA ARG A 76 2.76 -14.14 -12.16
C ARG A 76 1.54 -14.65 -12.91
N ALA A 77 0.78 -13.75 -13.53
CA ALA A 77 -0.37 -14.07 -14.36
C ALA A 77 -0.10 -15.03 -15.52
N ASP A 78 1.16 -15.16 -15.96
CA ASP A 78 1.60 -16.11 -16.98
C ASP A 78 2.00 -17.49 -16.42
N GLY A 79 1.92 -17.68 -15.11
CA GLY A 79 2.28 -18.90 -14.41
C GLY A 79 3.73 -18.95 -13.88
N THR A 80 4.56 -17.96 -14.17
CA THR A 80 5.93 -17.89 -13.64
C THR A 80 5.92 -17.74 -12.12
N GLU A 81 6.63 -18.60 -11.40
CA GLU A 81 6.84 -18.46 -9.95
C GLU A 81 8.20 -17.81 -9.67
N VAL A 82 8.22 -16.84 -8.75
CA VAL A 82 9.43 -16.15 -8.28
C VAL A 82 9.57 -16.38 -6.78
N GLU A 83 10.67 -17.01 -6.37
CA GLU A 83 11.04 -17.14 -4.95
C GLU A 83 11.57 -15.82 -4.42
N THR A 84 11.10 -15.43 -3.23
CA THR A 84 11.43 -14.14 -2.61
C THR A 84 12.12 -14.30 -1.25
N LEU A 85 12.13 -15.51 -0.70
CA LEU A 85 12.82 -15.81 0.54
C LEU A 85 14.19 -16.45 0.23
N PRO A 86 15.32 -15.80 0.60
CA PRO A 86 16.65 -16.28 0.25
C PRO A 86 17.09 -17.53 1.03
N LEU A 87 16.58 -17.69 2.26
CA LEU A 87 16.83 -18.82 3.14
C LEU A 87 15.64 -19.03 4.08
N ALA A 88 15.48 -20.25 4.58
CA ALA A 88 14.45 -20.55 5.58
C ALA A 88 14.68 -19.73 6.85
N THR A 89 13.60 -19.16 7.39
CA THR A 89 13.64 -18.26 8.56
C THR A 89 12.67 -18.77 9.62
N ARG A 90 13.15 -18.90 10.86
CA ARG A 90 12.29 -19.20 12.02
C ARG A 90 11.62 -17.93 12.52
N VAL A 91 10.31 -17.97 12.68
CA VAL A 91 9.48 -16.81 13.01
C VAL A 91 8.56 -17.14 14.18
N ASP A 92 8.45 -16.24 15.16
CA ASP A 92 7.44 -16.31 16.23
C ASP A 92 6.31 -15.32 15.97
N PHE A 93 5.20 -15.81 15.39
CA PHE A 93 4.07 -14.97 14.97
C PHE A 93 3.32 -14.33 16.14
N ALA A 94 3.33 -14.96 17.32
CA ALA A 94 2.66 -14.45 18.52
C ALA A 94 3.24 -13.11 18.99
N GLN A 95 4.45 -12.75 18.58
CA GLN A 95 5.08 -11.47 18.90
C GLN A 95 4.63 -10.33 17.96
N TYR A 96 3.89 -10.62 16.89
CA TYR A 96 3.61 -9.69 15.78
C TYR A 96 2.15 -9.25 15.69
N THR A 97 1.38 -9.39 16.76
CA THR A 97 -0.02 -8.95 16.84
C THR A 97 -0.16 -7.45 16.63
N ASP A 98 0.80 -6.67 17.14
CA ASP A 98 0.79 -5.20 17.09
C ASP A 98 1.88 -4.60 16.20
N VAL A 99 2.77 -5.44 15.66
CA VAL A 99 3.92 -5.00 14.88
C VAL A 99 4.07 -5.84 13.62
N SER A 100 4.40 -5.19 12.51
CA SER A 100 4.82 -5.91 11.31
C SER A 100 6.34 -6.09 11.34
N GLU A 101 6.81 -7.34 11.28
CA GLU A 101 8.24 -7.63 11.15
C GLU A 101 8.64 -7.72 9.67
N PHE A 102 9.76 -7.08 9.32
CA PHE A 102 10.36 -7.19 8.00
C PHE A 102 11.02 -8.56 7.84
N LEU A 103 10.63 -9.31 6.81
CA LEU A 103 11.16 -10.64 6.57
C LEU A 103 12.18 -10.67 5.44
N THR A 104 11.85 -10.05 4.30
CA THR A 104 12.72 -10.06 3.12
C THR A 104 12.45 -8.87 2.21
N THR A 105 13.48 -8.48 1.45
CA THR A 105 13.34 -7.66 0.25
C THR A 105 13.87 -8.46 -0.93
N ALA A 106 13.07 -8.50 -2.01
CA ALA A 106 13.40 -9.26 -3.21
C ALA A 106 13.25 -8.39 -4.45
N THR A 107 14.26 -8.44 -5.33
CA THR A 107 14.14 -7.92 -6.69
C THR A 107 13.37 -8.93 -7.54
N VAL A 108 12.18 -8.56 -7.99
CA VAL A 108 11.32 -9.42 -8.82
C VAL A 108 11.21 -8.84 -10.23
N PRO A 109 11.20 -9.67 -11.28
CA PRO A 109 11.04 -9.16 -12.63
C PRO A 109 9.67 -8.47 -12.82
N ASN A 110 9.60 -7.51 -13.74
CA ASN A 110 8.39 -6.76 -14.05
C ASN A 110 7.30 -7.71 -14.54
N GLY A 111 6.09 -7.55 -14.00
CA GLY A 111 4.92 -8.31 -14.39
C GLY A 111 3.76 -8.16 -13.40
N ARG A 112 2.59 -8.67 -13.79
CA ARG A 112 1.41 -8.72 -12.91
C ARG A 112 1.42 -10.02 -12.11
N TYR A 113 1.57 -9.91 -10.80
CA TYR A 113 1.46 -11.04 -9.87
C TYR A 113 0.02 -11.22 -9.40
N VAL A 114 -0.43 -12.47 -9.33
CA VAL A 114 -1.84 -12.82 -9.07
C VAL A 114 -2.01 -13.76 -7.88
N LYS A 115 -0.92 -14.30 -7.34
CA LYS A 115 -0.92 -15.16 -6.17
C LYS A 115 0.39 -14.98 -5.39
N GLY A 116 0.29 -14.96 -4.07
CA GLY A 116 1.40 -15.26 -3.17
C GLY A 116 1.17 -16.62 -2.52
N SER A 117 2.23 -17.38 -2.26
CA SER A 117 2.17 -18.60 -1.47
C SER A 117 3.34 -18.67 -0.51
N MET A 118 3.08 -19.16 0.70
CA MET A 118 4.07 -19.40 1.73
C MET A 118 4.08 -20.90 2.05
N VAL A 119 5.25 -21.44 2.37
CA VAL A 119 5.40 -22.80 2.89
C VAL A 119 5.92 -22.71 4.32
N LEU A 120 5.16 -23.29 5.25
CA LEU A 120 5.52 -23.41 6.65
C LEU A 120 5.96 -24.83 6.96
N ASP A 121 6.97 -24.98 7.81
CA ASP A 121 7.37 -26.25 8.40
C ASP A 121 7.09 -26.27 9.90
N TYR A 122 6.25 -27.23 10.28
CA TYR A 122 5.81 -27.45 11.65
C TYR A 122 6.64 -28.51 12.38
N SER A 123 7.61 -29.16 11.72
CA SER A 123 8.37 -30.29 12.27
C SER A 123 9.13 -29.96 13.55
N ASN A 124 9.61 -28.71 13.69
CA ASN A 124 10.30 -28.18 14.86
C ASN A 124 9.55 -26.98 15.48
N ALA A 125 8.22 -26.93 15.31
CA ALA A 125 7.42 -25.84 15.82
C ALA A 125 7.36 -25.83 17.36
N ASP A 126 7.32 -24.64 17.95
CA ASP A 126 6.91 -24.44 19.35
C ASP A 126 5.63 -23.61 19.33
N ILE A 127 4.49 -24.28 19.55
CA ILE A 127 3.17 -23.66 19.52
C ILE A 127 2.54 -23.88 20.88
N ARG A 128 2.18 -22.78 21.54
CA ARG A 128 1.62 -22.78 22.89
C ARG A 128 0.38 -21.90 22.92
N VAL A 129 -0.68 -22.43 23.51
CA VAL A 129 -1.98 -21.76 23.65
C VAL A 129 -2.23 -21.50 25.12
N GLU A 130 -2.77 -20.34 25.46
CA GLU A 130 -3.16 -20.02 26.83
C GLU A 130 -4.44 -20.78 27.21
N ASP A 131 -4.45 -21.44 28.36
CA ASP A 131 -5.67 -22.04 28.92
C ASP A 131 -6.53 -21.00 29.65
N ALA A 132 -7.68 -21.42 30.16
CA ALA A 132 -8.61 -20.54 30.88
C ALA A 132 -8.04 -19.92 32.17
N SER A 133 -6.90 -20.42 32.67
CA SER A 133 -6.18 -19.88 33.82
C SER A 133 -5.06 -18.92 33.42
N GLY A 134 -4.80 -18.77 32.10
CA GLY A 134 -3.71 -17.97 31.54
C GLY A 134 -2.38 -18.70 31.46
N ASP A 135 -2.35 -20.02 31.67
CA ASP A 135 -1.12 -20.81 31.60
C ASP A 135 -0.87 -21.30 30.16
N ALA A 136 0.36 -21.17 29.67
CA ALA A 136 0.74 -21.55 28.31
C ALA A 136 0.93 -23.08 28.17
N GLN A 137 0.01 -23.74 27.49
CA GLN A 137 0.01 -25.18 27.23
C GLN A 137 0.50 -25.50 25.81
N PRO A 138 1.30 -26.56 25.60
CA PRO A 138 1.72 -26.94 24.26
C PRO A 138 0.53 -27.43 23.43
N ALA A 139 0.48 -27.04 22.16
CA ALA A 139 -0.50 -27.55 21.21
C ALA A 139 -0.32 -29.06 21.03
N THR A 140 -1.43 -29.80 21.12
CA THR A 140 -1.42 -31.28 21.04
C THR A 140 -1.70 -31.82 19.65
N ALA A 141 -2.25 -30.99 18.77
CA ALA A 141 -2.47 -31.30 17.37
C ALA A 141 -2.32 -30.02 16.55
N ILE A 142 -1.65 -30.14 15.40
CA ILE A 142 -1.55 -29.08 14.40
C ILE A 142 -2.39 -29.56 13.22
N VAL A 143 -3.47 -28.85 12.93
CA VAL A 143 -4.35 -29.15 11.79
C VAL A 143 -4.20 -28.02 10.79
N ASP A 144 -3.42 -28.28 9.75
CA ASP A 144 -3.33 -27.40 8.58
C ASP A 144 -4.08 -28.06 7.42
N THR A 145 -5.13 -27.41 6.94
CA THR A 145 -5.94 -27.91 5.82
C THR A 145 -5.62 -27.06 4.60
N ASN A 146 -4.80 -27.61 3.68
CA ASN A 146 -4.50 -27.01 2.37
C ASN A 146 -5.76 -26.72 1.54
#